data_AF-A0A7J2LT70-F1
#
_entry.id   AF-A0A7J2LT70-F1
#
_cell.length_a   1.000
_cell.length_b   1.000
_cell.length_c   1.000
_cell.angle_alpha   90.00
_cell.angle_beta   90.00
_cell.angle_gamma   90.00
#
_symmetry.space_group_name_H-M   'P 1'
#
loop_
_entity.id
_entity.type
_entity.pdbx_description
1 polymer ?
#
loop_
_entity_poly.entity_id
_entity_poly.type
_entity_poly.pdbx_seq_one_letter_code
_entity_poly.pdbx_strand_id
1 'polypeptide(L)' 'MLLGLKRNRRGPKILRFIDSNVFIYVLVKSPKDDYIIAKRILQRIEEGEEAVTNTAVIQEIVN' A
#
# COMPACT_ATOMS: atom_id res chain seq x y z
N MET A 1 -8.22 22.26 -39.12
CA MET A 1 -8.55 22.16 -37.68
C MET A 1 -8.24 20.73 -37.23
N LEU A 2 -7.03 20.46 -36.72
CA LEU A 2 -6.63 19.16 -36.17
C LEU A 2 -6.65 19.30 -34.65
N LEU A 3 -7.64 18.68 -33.99
CA LEU A 3 -7.71 18.60 -32.53
C LEU A 3 -6.54 17.75 -32.03
N GLY A 4 -5.52 18.41 -31.47
CA GLY A 4 -4.37 17.77 -30.86
C GLY A 4 -4.80 16.92 -29.65
N LEU A 5 -4.85 15.60 -29.84
CA LEU A 5 -4.94 14.64 -28.74
C LEU A 5 -3.70 14.81 -27.85
N LYS A 6 -3.87 15.55 -26.75
CA LYS A 6 -2.86 15.72 -25.70
C LYS A 6 -2.59 14.35 -25.08
N ARG A 7 -1.61 13.60 -25.60
CA ARG A 7 -1.14 12.33 -25.03
C ARG A 7 -0.88 12.53 -23.53
N ASN A 8 -1.69 11.89 -22.70
CA ASN A 8 -1.55 11.91 -21.25
C ASN A 8 -0.27 11.15 -20.88
N ARG A 9 0.83 11.87 -20.64
CA ARG A 9 2.12 11.29 -20.22
C ARG A 9 2.14 11.04 -18.70
N ARG A 10 1.25 10.19 -18.17
CA ARG A 10 1.47 9.64 -16.83
C ARG A 10 2.44 8.48 -16.99
N GLY A 11 3.65 8.63 -16.46
CA GLY A 11 4.64 7.55 -16.39
C GLY A 11 4.08 6.32 -15.64
N PRO A 12 4.79 5.19 -15.65
CA PRO A 12 4.34 4.00 -14.95
C PRO A 12 4.08 4.32 -13.47
N LYS A 13 2.86 4.05 -12.99
CA LYS A 13 2.56 4.10 -11.55
C LYS A 13 3.31 2.95 -10.88
N ILE A 14 4.13 3.26 -9.87
CA ILE A 14 4.81 2.25 -9.07
C ILE A 14 3.77 1.64 -8.12
N LEU A 15 3.31 0.44 -8.43
CA LEU A 15 2.44 -0.34 -7.56
C LEU A 15 3.29 -0.96 -6.43
N ARG A 16 2.89 -0.76 -5.18
CA ARG A 16 3.58 -1.33 -4.02
C ARG A 16 2.88 -2.58 -3.52
N PHE A 17 3.65 -3.62 -3.22
CA PHE A 17 3.15 -4.83 -2.57
C PHE A 17 3.24 -4.68 -1.04
N ILE A 18 2.17 -5.05 -0.33
CA ILE A 18 2.08 -5.00 1.14
C ILE A 18 2.11 -6.42 1.71
N ASP A 19 3.08 -6.66 2.59
CA ASP A 19 3.33 -7.93 3.27
C ASP A 19 2.53 -8.07 4.58
N SER A 20 2.39 -9.29 5.10
CA SER A 20 1.66 -9.56 6.35
C SER A 20 2.22 -8.81 7.55
N ASN A 21 3.54 -8.60 7.61
CA ASN A 21 4.19 -7.90 8.71
C ASN A 21 3.64 -6.48 8.95
N VAL A 22 3.27 -5.75 7.89
CA VAL A 22 2.67 -4.40 8.03
C VAL A 22 1.36 -4.48 8.82
N PHE A 23 0.53 -5.47 8.54
CA PHE A 23 -0.72 -5.65 9.27
C PHE A 23 -0.47 -6.18 10.68
N ILE A 24 0.44 -7.15 10.84
CA ILE A 24 0.80 -7.72 12.14
C ILE A 24 1.27 -6.62 13.10
N TYR A 25 2.21 -5.76 12.68
CA TYR A 25 2.72 -4.69 13.54
C TYR A 25 1.65 -3.66 13.94
N VAL A 26 0.67 -3.41 13.08
CA VAL A 26 -0.49 -2.55 13.39
C VAL A 26 -1.42 -3.22 14.41
N LEU A 27 -1.67 -4.52 14.25
CA LEU A 27 -2.55 -5.30 15.13
C LEU A 27 -1.94 -5.48 16.52
N VAL A 28 -0.68 -5.89 16.60
CA VAL A 28 0.00 -6.20 17.87
C VAL A 28 0.59 -4.97 18.56
N LYS A 29 0.73 -3.84 17.83
CA LYS A 29 1.26 -2.56 18.33
C LYS A 29 2.65 -2.67 18.96
N SER A 30 3.46 -3.62 18.49
CA SER A 30 4.78 -3.96 19.04
C SER A 30 5.67 -4.62 17.99
N PRO A 31 6.99 -4.37 18.00
CA PRO A 31 7.66 -3.32 18.77
C PRO A 31 7.21 -1.93 18.30
N LYS A 32 7.40 -0.91 19.15
CA LYS A 32 6.81 0.42 18.96
C LYS A 32 7.20 1.07 17.64
N ASP A 33 8.46 0.93 17.23
CA ASP A 33 8.97 1.57 16.02
C ASP A 33 8.38 0.94 14.76
N ASP A 34 8.32 -0.39 14.70
CA ASP A 34 7.69 -1.11 13.59
C ASP A 34 6.19 -0.82 13.49
N TYR A 35 5.50 -0.72 14.63
CA TYR A 35 4.11 -0.27 14.67
C TYR A 35 3.93 1.12 14.06
N ILE A 36 4.77 2.09 14.42
CA ILE A 36 4.69 3.46 13.89
C ILE A 36 4.94 3.48 12.38
N ILE A 37 5.94 2.71 11.91
CA ILE A 37 6.25 2.59 10.49
C ILE A 37 5.07 1.97 9.73
N ALA A 38 4.56 0.84 10.21
CA ALA A 38 3.46 0.13 9.59
C ALA A 38 2.17 0.97 9.53
N LYS A 39 1.86 1.68 10.62
CA LYS A 39 0.74 2.64 10.65
C LYS A 39 0.90 3.73 9.59
N ARG A 40 2.11 4.27 9.41
CA ARG A 40 2.38 5.30 8.40
C ARG A 40 2.28 4.76 6.96
N ILE A 41 2.62 3.49 6.74
CA ILE A 41 2.42 2.83 5.43
C ILE A 41 0.92 2.76 5.13
N LEU A 42 0.11 2.25 6.07
CA LEU A 42 -1.35 2.15 5.86
C LEU A 42 -2.00 3.52 5.67
N GLN A 43 -1.58 4.54 6.41
CA GLN A 43 -2.09 5.90 6.25
C GLN A 43 -1.85 6.45 4.83
N ARG A 44 -0.69 6.20 4.22
CA ARG A 44 -0.41 6.63 2.84
C ARG A 44 -1.34 5.95 1.83
N ILE A 45 -1.70 4.70 2.08
CA ILE A 45 -2.65 3.94 1.24
C ILE A 45 -4.06 4.53 1.39
N GLU A 46 -4.49 4.85 2.62
CA GLU A 46 -5.73 5.58 2.88
C GLU A 46 -5.76 6.96 2.20
N GLU A 47 -4.61 7.64 2.10
CA GLU A 47 -4.43 8.92 1.41
C GLU A 47 -4.38 8.79 -0.13
N GLY A 48 -4.50 7.58 -0.69
CA GLY A 48 -4.65 7.34 -2.13
C GLY A 48 -3.42 6.76 -2.82
N GLU A 49 -2.44 6.29 -2.07
CA GLU A 49 -1.32 5.53 -2.63
C GLU A 49 -1.78 4.15 -3.10
N GLU A 50 -1.55 3.82 -4.38
CA GLU A 50 -1.89 2.51 -4.93
C GLU A 50 -0.99 1.42 -4.35
N ALA A 51 -1.61 0.43 -3.74
CA ALA A 51 -0.97 -0.74 -3.16
C ALA A 51 -1.79 -2.00 -3.42
N VAL A 52 -1.11 -3.15 -3.41
CA VAL A 52 -1.71 -4.47 -3.57
C VAL A 52 -1.19 -5.41 -2.48
N THR A 53 -2.01 -6.36 -2.08
CA THR A 53 -1.58 -7.52 -1.30
C THR A 53 -2.19 -8.77 -1.93
N ASN A 54 -1.82 -9.95 -1.45
CA ASN A 54 -2.41 -11.20 -1.91
C ASN A 54 -3.30 -11.82 -0.82
N THR A 55 -4.14 -12.77 -1.21
CA THR A 55 -5.04 -13.47 -0.28
C THR A 55 -4.28 -14.33 0.74
N ALA A 56 -3.09 -14.84 0.42
CA ALA A 56 -2.27 -15.63 1.34
C ALA A 56 -1.80 -14.80 2.56
N VAL A 57 -1.35 -13.57 2.32
CA VAL A 57 -1.02 -12.58 3.37
C VAL A 57 -2.22 -12.34 4.30
N ILE A 58 -3.44 -12.29 3.76
CA ILE A 58 -4.65 -12.16 4.57
C ILE A 58 -4.91 -13.43 5.40
N GLN A 59 -4.67 -14.62 4.84
CA GLN A 59 -4.82 -15.87 5.60
C GLN A 59 -3.83 -15.95 6.77
N GLU A 60 -2.60 -15.46 6.62
CA GLU A 60 -1.62 -15.42 7.71
C GLU A 60 -2.09 -14.59 8.91
N ILE A 61 -2.92 -13.57 8.67
CA ILE A 61 -3.39 -12.65 9.71
C ILE A 61 -4.64 -13.20 10.44
N VAL A 62 -5.50 -13.93 9.73
CA VAL A 62 -6.81 -14.40 10.24
C VAL A 62 -6.72 -15.74 10.98
N ASN A 63 -5.61 -16.47 10.81
CA ASN A 63 -5.43 -17.82 11.32
C ASN A 63 -5.40 -17.93 12.86
#